data_AF-A0A7V9B2E9-F1
#
_entry.id   AF-A0A7V9B2E9-F1
#
_cell.length_a   1.000
_cell.length_b   1.000
_cell.length_c   1.000
_cell.angle_alpha   90.00
_cell.angle_beta   90.00
_cell.angle_gamma   90.00
#
_symmetry.space_group_name_H-M   'P 1'
#
loop_
_entity.id
_entity.type
_entity.pdbx_description
1 polymer ?
#
loop_
_entity_poly.entity_id
_entity_poly.type
_entity_poly.pdbx_seq_one_letter_code
_entity_poly.pdbx_strand_id
1 'polypeptide(L)' 'VLESAKRRGLIVGRGGLHANTIRLCPPLIVTRADVDAATEILDAAMTEAVAG' A
#
# COMPACT_ATOMS: atom_id res chain seq x y z
N VAL A 1 -0.42 -1.20 8.69
CA VAL A 1 -0.39 -0.88 7.24
C VAL A 1 -0.79 -2.06 6.33
N LEU A 2 0.02 -3.11 6.15
CA LEU A 2 -0.22 -4.16 5.13
C LEU A 2 -1.62 -4.81 5.19
N GLU A 3 -2.05 -5.26 6.37
CA GLU A 3 -3.38 -5.89 6.53
C GLU A 3 -4.53 -4.90 6.28
N SER A 4 -4.36 -3.62 6.66
CA SER A 4 -5.38 -2.59 6.38
C SER A 4 -5.47 -2.29 4.88
N ALA A 5 -4.33 -2.14 4.20
CA ALA A 5 -4.28 -1.99 2.75
C ALA A 5 -4.94 -3.18 2.03
N LYS A 6 -4.64 -4.41 2.47
CA LYS A 6 -5.23 -5.64 1.93
C LYS A 6 -6.75 -5.67 2.09
N ARG A 7 -7.29 -5.31 3.26
CA ARG A 7 -8.75 -5.21 3.49
C ARG A 7 -9.43 -4.18 2.58
N ARG A 8 -8.70 -3.14 2.16
CA ARG A 8 -9.16 -2.08 1.26
C ARG A 8 -8.95 -2.42 -0.23
N GLY A 9 -8.45 -3.61 -0.55
CA GLY A 9 -8.27 -4.08 -1.93
C GLY A 9 -6.88 -3.84 -2.53
N LEU A 10 -5.92 -3.32 -1.75
CA LEU A 10 -4.55 -3.08 -2.22
C LEU A 10 -3.58 -4.15 -1.67
N ILE A 11 -2.99 -4.93 -2.57
CA ILE A 11 -1.99 -5.95 -2.21
C ILE A 11 -0.60 -5.33 -2.33
N VAL A 12 0.11 -5.24 -1.20
CA VAL A 12 1.50 -4.75 -1.14
C VAL A 12 2.39 -5.72 -0.39
N GLY A 13 3.65 -5.77 -0.79
CA GLY A 13 4.67 -6.63 -0.19
C GLY A 13 5.49 -5.93 0.89
N ARG A 14 6.17 -6.72 1.71
CA ARG A 14 7.21 -6.26 2.63
C ARG A 14 8.60 -6.47 2.01
N GLY A 15 9.52 -5.56 2.23
CA GLY A 15 10.88 -5.61 1.72
C GLY A 15 11.90 -4.88 2.58
N GLY A 16 13.12 -4.77 2.05
CA GLY A 16 14.29 -4.25 2.78
C GLY A 16 14.93 -5.29 3.69
N LEU A 17 16.19 -5.06 4.07
CA LEU A 17 16.98 -5.93 4.95
C LEU A 17 16.26 -6.19 6.28
N HIS A 18 15.60 -5.17 6.81
CA HIS A 18 14.90 -5.22 8.09
C HIS A 18 13.39 -5.43 7.95
N ALA A 19 12.92 -5.83 6.76
CA ALA A 19 11.49 -5.98 6.49
C ALA A 19 10.69 -4.70 6.81
N ASN A 20 11.30 -3.52 6.65
CA ASN A 20 10.76 -2.21 7.03
C ASN A 20 10.34 -1.36 5.83
N THR A 21 10.42 -1.90 4.62
CA THR A 21 10.04 -1.19 3.38
C THR A 21 8.77 -1.78 2.80
N ILE A 22 7.86 -0.93 2.33
CA ILE A 22 6.69 -1.34 1.54
C ILE A 22 7.12 -1.47 0.08
N ARG A 23 6.87 -2.63 -0.53
CA ARG A 23 7.17 -2.87 -1.95
C ARG A 23 5.92 -2.69 -2.80
N LEU A 24 6.02 -1.79 -3.77
CA LEU A 24 5.06 -1.58 -4.85
C LEU A 24 5.64 -2.20 -6.12
N CYS A 25 4.95 -3.20 -6.67
CA CYS A 25 5.31 -3.85 -7.92
C CYS A 25 4.04 -3.99 -8.79
N PRO A 26 3.50 -2.88 -9.29
CA PRO A 26 2.32 -2.95 -10.15
C PRO A 26 2.69 -3.52 -11.53
N PRO A 27 1.72 -4.10 -12.25
CA PRO A 27 1.85 -4.35 -13.68
C PRO A 27 2.17 -3.04 -14.44
N LEU A 28 2.91 -3.12 -15.55
CA LEU A 28 3.27 -1.91 -16.34
C LEU A 28 2.11 -1.30 -17.13
N ILE A 29 0.91 -1.88 -17.00
CA ILE A 29 -0.33 -1.41 -17.65
C ILE A 29 -1.19 -0.54 -16.72
N VAL A 30 -0.73 -0.25 -15.49
CA VAL A 30 -1.52 0.56 -14.55
C VAL A 30 -1.79 1.96 -15.09
N THR A 31 -3.00 2.42 -14.82
CA THR A 31 -3.45 3.77 -15.18
C THR A 31 -3.18 4.76 -14.05
N ARG A 32 -3.33 6.05 -14.34
CA ARG A 32 -3.29 7.09 -13.30
C ARG A 32 -4.34 6.85 -12.21
N ALA A 33 -5.55 6.46 -12.59
CA ALA A 33 -6.64 6.19 -11.65
C ALA A 33 -6.31 5.03 -10.70
N ASP A 34 -5.62 3.98 -11.19
CA ASP A 34 -5.16 2.87 -10.34
C ASP A 34 -4.14 3.35 -9.29
N VAL A 35 -3.24 4.26 -9.68
CA VAL A 35 -2.26 4.86 -8.78
C VAL A 35 -2.94 5.76 -7.76
N ASP A 36 -3.90 6.59 -8.17
CA ASP A 36 -4.65 7.47 -7.28
C ASP A 36 -5.40 6.64 -6.21
N ALA A 37 -6.11 5.59 -6.63
CA ALA A 37 -6.80 4.67 -5.72
C ALA A 37 -5.82 3.95 -4.76
N ALA A 38 -4.68 3.47 -5.26
CA ALA A 38 -3.66 2.84 -4.42
C ALA A 38 -3.08 3.81 -3.39
N THR A 39 -2.90 5.08 -3.76
CA THR A 39 -2.35 6.12 -2.87
C THR A 39 -3.34 6.48 -1.78
N GLU A 40 -4.63 6.63 -2.10
CA GLU A 40 -5.70 6.84 -1.11
C GLU A 40 -5.79 5.70 -0.08
N ILE A 41 -5.68 4.45 -0.56
CA ILE A 41 -5.69 3.27 0.32
C ILE A 41 -4.46 3.26 1.23
N LEU A 42 -3.28 3.59 0.69
CA LEU A 42 -2.04 3.65 1.47
C LEU A 42 -2.12 4.74 2.54
N ASP A 43 -2.60 5.93 2.20
CA ASP A 43 -2.76 7.03 3.15
C ASP A 43 -3.65 6.61 4.32
N ALA A 44 -4.86 6.10 4.03
CA ALA A 44 -5.78 5.62 5.06
C ALA A 44 -5.16 4.51 5.94
N ALA A 45 -4.42 3.56 5.33
CA ALA A 45 -3.77 2.47 6.05
C ALA A 45 -2.57 2.91 6.90
N MET A 46 -1.92 4.02 6.53
CA MET A 46 -0.85 4.64 7.32
C MET A 46 -1.41 5.49 8.45
N THR A 47 -2.44 6.30 8.20
CA THR A 47 -3.17 7.05 9.23
C THR A 47 -3.69 6.12 10.33
N GLU A 48 -4.33 5.01 9.97
CA GLU A 48 -4.79 4.00 10.92
C GLU A 48 -3.63 3.41 11.76
N ALA A 49 -2.46 3.25 11.16
CA ALA A 49 -1.30 2.67 11.83
C ALA A 49 -0.60 3.61 12.82
N VAL A 50 -0.80 4.93 12.70
CA VAL A 50 -0.24 5.93 13.62
C VAL A 50 -1.25 6.46 14.64
N ALA A 51 -2.54 6.16 14.44
CA ALA A 51 -3.62 6.58 15.33
C ALA A 51 -3.80 5.68 16.57
N GLY A 52 -3.07 4.55 16.64
CA GLY A 52 -2.98 3.67 17.82
C GLY A 52 -1.56 3.62 18.35
#